data_AF-A0A538QHG0-F1
#
_entry.id   AF-A0A538QHG0-F1
#
_cell.length_a   1.000
_cell.length_b   1.000
_cell.length_c   1.000
_cell.angle_alpha   90.00
_cell.angle_beta   90.00
_cell.angle_gamma   90.00
#
_symmetry.space_group_name_H-M   'P 1'
#
loop_
_entity.id
_entity.type
_entity.pdbx_description
1 polymer ?
#
loop_
_entity_poly.entity_id
_entity_poly.type
_entity_poly.pdbx_seq_one_letter_code
_entity_poly.pdbx_strand_id
1 'polypeptide(L)' 'MRIGRTLVAVVGAVLLAVALAPSVGALEVGQQAPDFALNGPDGKPVKLGDLTAKGPVVLYTFVAAFTPT' A
#
# COMPACT_ATOMS: atom_id res chain seq x y z
N MET A 1 9.81 17.33 -37.86
CA MET A 1 8.97 16.12 -37.66
C MET A 1 9.52 15.07 -36.69
N ARG A 2 10.84 15.01 -36.39
CA ARG A 2 11.41 13.97 -35.50
C ARG A 2 10.99 14.14 -34.03
N ILE A 3 11.00 15.37 -33.51
CA ILE A 3 10.65 15.70 -32.11
C ILE A 3 9.18 15.39 -31.77
N GLY A 4 8.24 15.63 -32.69
CA GLY A 4 6.83 15.29 -32.46
C GLY A 4 6.56 13.79 -32.37
N ARG A 5 7.31 12.97 -33.12
CA ARG A 5 7.19 11.51 -33.07
C ARG A 5 7.79 10.93 -31.79
N THR A 6 8.88 11.49 -31.28
CA THR A 6 9.45 11.07 -29.99
C THR A 6 8.54 11.43 -28.82
N LEU A 7 7.94 12.61 -28.82
CA LEU A 7 6.98 13.01 -27.78
C LEU A 7 5.76 12.07 -27.73
N VAL A 8 5.17 11.76 -28.89
CA VAL A 8 4.03 10.83 -28.97
C VAL A 8 4.42 9.42 -28.51
N ALA A 9 5.62 8.93 -28.87
CA ALA A 9 6.10 7.63 -28.44
C ALA A 9 6.32 7.56 -26.91
N VAL A 10 6.88 8.62 -26.31
CA VAL A 10 7.10 8.70 -24.86
C VAL A 10 5.77 8.74 -24.11
N VAL A 11 4.81 9.56 -24.55
CA VAL A 11 3.48 9.62 -23.94
C VAL A 11 2.76 8.27 -24.06
N GLY A 12 2.84 7.62 -25.22
CA GLY A 12 2.28 6.28 -25.43
C GLY A 12 2.91 5.22 -24.51
N ALA A 13 4.23 5.25 -24.34
CA ALA A 13 4.94 4.32 -23.46
C ALA A 13 4.58 4.53 -21.97
N VAL A 14 4.45 5.78 -21.53
CA VAL A 14 4.05 6.10 -20.15
C VAL A 14 2.60 5.66 -19.90
N LEU A 15 1.68 5.93 -20.83
CA LEU A 15 0.29 5.49 -20.70
C LEU A 15 0.17 3.96 -20.65
N LEU A 16 0.94 3.25 -21.48
CA LEU A 16 0.96 1.79 -21.46
C LEU A 16 1.55 1.24 -20.15
N ALA A 17 2.58 1.87 -19.60
CA ALA A 17 3.16 1.49 -18.31
C ALA A 17 2.19 1.69 -17.14
N VAL A 18 1.41 2.79 -17.15
CA VAL A 18 0.38 3.04 -16.13
C VAL A 18 -0.78 2.05 -16.25
N ALA A 19 -1.20 1.71 -17.48
CA ALA A 19 -2.28 0.74 -17.71
C ALA A 19 -1.92 -0.69 -17.28
N LEU A 20 -0.63 -1.04 -17.28
CA LEU A 20 -0.11 -2.35 -16.87
C LEU A 20 0.34 -2.39 -15.41
N ALA A 21 0.14 -1.31 -14.64
CA ALA A 21 0.51 -1.30 -13.23
C ALA A 21 -0.34 -2.35 -12.45
N PRO A 22 0.29 -3.22 -11.65
CA PRO A 22 -0.43 -4.24 -10.89
C PRO A 22 -1.38 -3.56 -9.89
N SER A 23 -2.65 -3.96 -9.92
CA SER A 23 -3.63 -3.57 -8.91
C SER A 23 -3.32 -4.30 -7.60
N VAL A 24 -3.16 -3.57 -6.50
CA VAL A 24 -3.04 -4.18 -5.17
C VAL A 24 -4.43 -4.70 -4.76
N GLY A 25 -4.61 -6.02 -4.86
CA GLY A 25 -5.83 -6.69 -4.44
C GLY A 25 -6.00 -6.70 -2.93
N ALA A 26 -7.22 -7.03 -2.47
CA ALA A 26 -7.47 -7.27 -1.06
C ALA A 26 -6.67 -8.48 -0.58
N LEU A 27 -6.22 -8.45 0.68
CA LEU A 27 -5.49 -9.55 1.28
C LEU A 27 -6.42 -10.76 1.50
N GLU A 28 -5.94 -11.95 1.15
CA GLU A 28 -6.67 -13.21 1.35
C GLU A 28 -6.15 -13.99 2.56
N VAL A 29 -6.95 -14.93 3.07
CA VAL A 29 -6.53 -15.82 4.16
C VAL A 29 -5.33 -16.65 3.74
N GLY A 30 -4.32 -16.71 4.59
CA GLY A 30 -3.06 -17.41 4.33
C GLY A 30 -2.00 -16.55 3.64
N GLN A 31 -2.36 -15.38 3.10
CA GLN A 31 -1.37 -14.41 2.66
C GLN A 31 -0.68 -13.76 3.87
N GLN A 32 0.64 -13.56 3.76
CA GLN A 32 1.40 -12.86 4.77
C GLN A 32 0.93 -11.41 4.85
N ALA A 33 0.63 -10.94 6.07
CA ALA A 33 0.31 -9.54 6.31
C ALA A 33 1.50 -8.64 5.91
N PRO A 34 1.28 -7.57 5.11
CA PRO A 34 2.32 -6.61 4.80
C PRO A 34 2.87 -5.97 6.07
N ASP A 35 4.19 -5.81 6.16
CA ASP A 35 4.79 -5.09 7.28
C ASP A 35 4.49 -3.59 7.16
N PHE A 36 4.22 -2.95 8.30
CA PHE A 36 3.94 -1.52 8.38
C PHE A 36 4.40 -0.96 9.73
N ALA A 37 4.60 0.36 9.77
CA ALA A 37 4.90 1.11 10.97
C ALA A 37 3.85 2.21 11.18
N LEU A 38 3.25 2.26 12.37
CA LEU A 38 2.30 3.29 12.77
C LEU A 38 2.73 3.93 14.09
N ASN A 39 2.30 5.16 14.32
CA ASN A 39 2.47 5.78 15.63
C ASN A 39 1.43 5.21 16.59
N GLY A 40 1.87 4.73 17.75
CA GLY A 40 1.02 4.32 18.85
C GLY A 40 0.35 5.51 19.55
N PRO A 41 -0.51 5.26 20.55
CA PRO A 41 -1.17 6.32 21.31
C PRO A 41 -0.21 7.25 22.05
N ASP A 42 1.01 6.78 22.35
CA ASP A 42 2.08 7.56 22.96
C ASP A 42 2.96 8.31 21.93
N GLY A 43 2.59 8.27 20.65
CA GLY A 43 3.31 8.87 19.54
C GLY A 43 4.55 8.10 19.09
N LYS A 44 4.87 6.95 19.70
CA LYS A 44 6.05 6.17 19.33
C LYS A 44 5.75 5.23 18.16
N PRO A 45 6.73 4.99 17.27
CA PRO A 45 6.55 4.06 16.18
C PRO A 45 6.44 2.61 16.69
N VAL A 46 5.46 1.89 16.15
CA VAL A 46 5.22 0.46 16.38
C VAL A 46 5.22 -0.24 15.03
N LYS A 47 6.02 -1.31 14.88
CA LYS A 47 6.09 -2.14 13.67
C LYS A 47 5.38 -3.46 13.85
N LEU A 48 4.67 -3.91 12.82
CA LEU A 48 4.00 -5.22 12.84
C LEU A 48 5.01 -6.37 12.99
N GLY A 49 6.16 -6.31 12.31
CA GLY A 49 7.24 -7.30 12.44
C GLY A 49 7.70 -7.51 13.89
N ASP A 50 7.87 -6.42 14.65
CA ASP A 50 8.32 -6.48 16.05
C ASP A 50 7.27 -7.12 16.98
N LEU A 51 5.98 -7.00 16.65
CA LEU A 51 4.88 -7.61 17.41
C LEU A 51 4.73 -9.09 17.06
N THR A 52 4.73 -9.43 15.77
CA THR A 52 4.61 -10.81 15.30
C THR A 52 5.78 -11.69 15.72
N ALA A 53 6.99 -11.11 15.88
CA ALA A 53 8.14 -11.80 16.45
C ALA A 53 7.94 -12.23 17.92
N LYS A 54 7.02 -11.60 18.65
CA LYS A 54 6.69 -11.92 20.04
C LYS A 54 5.52 -12.90 20.17
N GLY A 55 4.73 -13.08 19.10
CA GLY A 55 3.59 -13.98 19.07
C GLY A 55 2.50 -13.54 18.10
N PRO A 56 1.37 -14.27 18.05
CA PRO A 56 0.24 -13.93 17.19
C PRO A 56 -0.33 -12.54 17.48
N VAL A 57 -0.73 -11.82 16.43
CA VAL A 57 -1.28 -10.46 16.50
C VAL A 57 -2.67 -10.42 15.89
N VAL A 58 -3.61 -9.79 16.57
CA VAL A 58 -4.94 -9.47 16.04
C VAL A 58 -4.92 -8.04 15.52
N LEU A 59 -5.25 -7.87 14.23
CA LEU A 59 -5.43 -6.55 13.61
C LEU A 59 -6.92 -6.23 13.53
N TYR A 60 -7.29 -5.06 14.05
CA TYR A 60 -8.63 -4.50 13.92
C TYR A 60 -8.52 -3.07 13.40
N THR A 61 -9.32 -2.75 12.39
CA THR A 61 -9.32 -1.43 11.74
C THR A 61 -10.71 -0.80 11.86
N PHE A 62 -10.75 0.53 11.92
CA PHE A 62 -11.96 1.33 11.92
C PHE A 62 -11.78 2.52 10.95
N VAL A 63 -12.88 3.15 10.53
CA VAL A 63 -12.84 4.19 9.49
C VAL A 63 -12.10 5.45 9.95
N ALA A 64 -12.52 6.03 11.08
CA ALA A 64 -11.86 7.19 11.67
C ALA A 64 -12.23 7.36 13.15
N ALA A 65 -11.45 8.15 13.87
CA ALA A 65 -11.74 8.44 15.28
C ALA A 65 -13.03 9.26 15.39
N PHE A 66 -13.84 8.98 16.42
CA PHE A 66 -15.09 9.69 16.73
C PHE A 66 -16.18 9.61 15.64
N THR A 67 -16.18 8.55 14.81
CA THR A 67 -17.26 8.29 13.85
C THR A 67 -18.29 7.29 14.41
N PRO A 68 -19.61 7.55 14.29
CA PRO A 68 -20.65 6.58 14.60
C PRO A 68 -20.53 5.30 13.76
N THR A 69 -21.05 4.19 14.31
CA THR A 69 -21.12 2.86 13.66
C THR A 69 -22.46 2.64 12.98
#